data_AF-G2Q034-F1
#
_entry.id   AF-G2Q034-F1
#
_cell.length_a   1.000
_cell.length_b   1.000
_cell.length_c   1.000
_cell.angle_alpha   90.00
_cell.angle_beta   90.00
_cell.angle_gamma   90.00
#
_symmetry.space_group_name_H-M   'P 1'
#
loop_
_entity.id
_entity.type
_entity.pdbx_description
1 polymer ?
#
loop_
_entity_poly.entity_id
_entity_poly.type
_entity_poly.pdbx_seq_one_letter_code
_entity_poly.pdbx_strand_id
1 'polypeptide(L)'
;MANKVQIAYLVSDGLFLLMGIFILAFSVIVNNIKDEQPTNGRQAARDLLYRDFPLSAGIVNAVFIFITFAATLPGLATSSRRWIKAAGYMAVVCLIFTTALGLDIWIKTLRLRAEFAPRFSAQTDAVKSLMQIEFQCCGYFNSSSPAFVTDAVCPSKAAAAVMRGCAAPISAFANVFLDNIFTALFGIVGFDAIFIMATACLLKDRKERERFQHIDDKAGFGRI
;
A
#
# COMPACT_ATOMS: atom_id res chain seq x y z
N MET A 1 35.87 4.96 12.26
CA MET A 1 34.76 4.54 13.15
C MET A 1 33.46 5.00 12.53
N ALA A 2 32.55 4.09 12.20
CA ALA A 2 31.25 4.45 11.62
C ALA A 2 30.46 5.31 12.63
N ASN A 3 29.99 6.48 12.21
CA ASN A 3 29.21 7.34 13.08
C ASN A 3 27.88 6.64 13.40
N LYS A 4 27.42 6.67 14.66
CA LYS A 4 26.10 6.15 15.06
C LYS A 4 24.98 6.71 14.17
N VAL A 5 25.10 7.97 13.76
CA VAL A 5 24.17 8.65 12.83
C VAL A 5 24.19 8.02 11.44
N GLN A 6 25.36 7.64 10.93
CA GLN A 6 25.48 6.97 9.62
C GLN A 6 24.89 5.56 9.64
N ILE A 7 25.06 4.83 10.74
CA ILE A 7 24.46 3.50 10.91
C ILE A 7 22.93 3.61 10.96
N ALA A 8 22.40 4.55 11.74
CA ALA A 8 20.97 4.79 11.82
C ALA A 8 20.38 5.15 10.45
N TYR A 9 21.07 6.01 9.67
CA TYR A 9 20.68 6.31 8.29
C TYR A 9 20.67 5.06 7.42
N LEU A 10 21.73 4.24 7.44
CA LEU A 10 21.83 3.03 6.63
C LEU A 10 20.72 2.03 6.95
N VAL A 11 20.38 1.86 8.23
CA VAL A 11 19.26 1.03 8.67
C VAL A 11 17.93 1.58 8.14
N SER A 12 17.70 2.89 8.26
CA SER A 12 16.48 3.51 7.74
C SER A 12 16.36 3.44 6.21
N ASP A 13 17.47 3.56 5.48
CA ASP A 13 17.54 3.45 4.02
C ASP A 13 17.24 2.02 3.57
N GLY A 14 17.76 1.02 4.29
CA GLY A 14 17.43 -0.39 4.08
C GLY A 14 15.95 -0.70 4.34
N LEU A 15 15.36 -0.14 5.41
CA LEU A 15 13.93 -0.28 5.69
C LEU A 15 13.07 0.38 4.61
N PHE A 16 13.45 1.58 4.15
CA PHE A 16 12.78 2.29 3.08
C PHE A 16 12.76 1.48 1.78
N LEU A 17 13.90 0.89 1.38
CA LEU A 17 13.98 -0.02 0.25
C LEU A 17 13.08 -1.26 0.43
N LEU A 18 13.11 -1.86 1.63
CA LEU A 18 12.32 -3.04 1.96
C LEU A 18 10.82 -2.77 1.82
N MET A 19 10.35 -1.58 2.24
CA MET A 19 8.96 -1.17 2.03
C MET A 19 8.63 -1.01 0.54
N GLY A 20 9.53 -0.44 -0.26
CA GLY A 20 9.38 -0.37 -1.72
C GLY A 20 9.25 -1.74 -2.38
N ILE A 21 10.04 -2.72 -1.93
CA ILE A 21 9.94 -4.12 -2.38
C ILE A 21 8.58 -4.70 -2.03
N PHE A 22 8.06 -4.47 -0.82
CA PHE A 22 6.73 -4.97 -0.44
C PHE A 22 5.61 -4.36 -1.27
N ILE A 23 5.65 -3.03 -1.52
CA ILE A 23 4.66 -2.37 -2.38
C ILE A 23 4.71 -2.98 -3.78
N LEU A 24 5.90 -3.13 -4.37
CA LEU A 24 6.06 -3.70 -5.71
C LEU A 24 5.55 -5.15 -5.76
N ALA A 25 5.98 -5.99 -4.81
CA ALA A 25 5.60 -7.38 -4.74
C ALA A 25 4.08 -7.53 -4.63
N PHE A 26 3.45 -6.78 -3.72
CA PHE A 26 2.00 -6.77 -3.58
C PHE A 26 1.31 -6.34 -4.88
N SER A 27 1.72 -5.22 -5.48
CA SER A 27 1.09 -4.72 -6.70
C SER A 27 1.23 -5.67 -7.89
N VAL A 28 2.40 -6.30 -8.07
CA VAL A 28 2.63 -7.24 -9.17
C VAL A 28 1.90 -8.56 -8.95
N ILE A 29 1.98 -9.14 -7.74
CA ILE A 29 1.30 -10.40 -7.43
C ILE A 29 -0.21 -10.24 -7.60
N VAL A 30 -0.79 -9.19 -7.02
CA VAL A 30 -2.22 -8.92 -7.14
C VAL A 30 -2.63 -8.67 -8.58
N ASN A 31 -1.81 -7.93 -9.35
CA ASN A 31 -2.12 -7.68 -10.76
C ASN A 31 -2.12 -8.96 -11.61
N ASN A 32 -1.36 -9.99 -11.23
CA ASN A 32 -1.33 -11.28 -11.92
C ASN A 32 -2.52 -12.18 -11.55
N ILE A 33 -3.00 -12.12 -10.30
CA ILE A 33 -4.08 -13.02 -9.82
C ILE A 33 -5.49 -12.43 -9.92
N LYS A 34 -5.64 -11.11 -10.08
CA LYS A 34 -6.95 -10.42 -10.04
C LYS A 34 -7.96 -10.88 -11.10
N ASP A 35 -7.49 -11.53 -12.16
CA ASP A 35 -8.30 -12.00 -13.29
C ASP A 35 -8.39 -13.53 -13.37
N GLU A 36 -7.89 -14.24 -12.35
CA GLU A 36 -8.08 -15.69 -12.24
C GLU A 36 -9.56 -16.03 -12.03
N GLN A 37 -9.99 -17.18 -12.56
CA GLN A 37 -11.35 -17.65 -12.32
C GLN A 37 -11.47 -18.10 -10.85
N PRO A 38 -12.42 -17.52 -10.08
CA PRO A 38 -12.51 -17.82 -8.67
C PRO A 38 -13.05 -19.23 -8.45
N THR A 39 -12.38 -19.99 -7.59
CA THR A 39 -12.82 -21.33 -7.18
C THR A 39 -13.75 -21.31 -5.97
N ASN A 40 -13.68 -20.24 -5.17
CA ASN A 40 -14.42 -20.07 -3.92
C ASN A 40 -15.08 -18.68 -3.84
N GLY A 41 -16.17 -18.55 -3.08
CA GLY A 41 -16.88 -17.27 -2.92
C GLY A 41 -16.05 -16.15 -2.28
N ARG A 42 -15.12 -16.49 -1.37
CA ARG A 42 -14.17 -15.49 -0.81
C ARG A 42 -13.17 -15.00 -1.82
N GLN A 43 -12.67 -15.89 -2.69
CA GLN A 43 -11.77 -15.52 -3.78
C GLN A 43 -12.52 -14.62 -4.75
N ALA A 44 -13.73 -15.02 -5.16
CA ALA A 44 -14.59 -14.20 -6.02
C ALA A 44 -14.77 -12.77 -5.47
N ALA A 45 -15.07 -12.63 -4.17
CA ALA A 45 -15.24 -11.32 -3.55
C ALA A 45 -13.91 -10.53 -3.51
N ARG A 46 -12.81 -11.20 -3.15
CA ARG A 46 -11.47 -10.59 -3.08
C ARG A 46 -10.97 -10.13 -4.44
N ASP A 47 -11.16 -10.93 -5.49
CA ASP A 47 -10.66 -10.62 -6.84
C ASP A 47 -11.43 -9.42 -7.42
N LEU A 48 -12.73 -9.27 -7.07
CA LEU A 48 -13.48 -8.04 -7.34
C LEU A 48 -12.89 -6.82 -6.64
N LEU A 49 -12.46 -6.95 -5.37
CA LEU A 49 -11.81 -5.84 -4.64
C LEU A 49 -10.46 -5.48 -5.26
N TYR A 50 -9.68 -6.48 -5.70
CA TYR A 50 -8.38 -6.26 -6.33
C TYR A 50 -8.45 -5.47 -7.63
N ARG A 51 -9.54 -5.62 -8.39
CA ARG A 51 -9.76 -4.82 -9.60
C ARG A 51 -9.92 -3.32 -9.32
N ASP A 52 -10.27 -2.95 -8.09
CA ASP A 52 -10.46 -1.55 -7.68
C ASP A 52 -9.23 -0.91 -7.07
N PHE A 53 -8.18 -1.69 -6.85
CA PHE A 53 -6.95 -1.19 -6.27
C PHE A 53 -6.14 -0.42 -7.30
N PRO A 54 -5.51 0.70 -6.89
CA PRO A 54 -4.62 1.47 -7.75
C PRO A 54 -3.26 0.75 -7.92
N LEU A 55 -3.26 -0.49 -8.41
CA LEU A 55 -2.08 -1.36 -8.52
C LEU A 55 -0.98 -0.74 -9.40
N SER A 56 -1.37 -0.14 -10.53
CA SER A 56 -0.43 0.56 -11.42
C SER A 56 0.25 1.74 -10.72
N ALA A 57 -0.51 2.50 -9.91
CA ALA A 57 0.04 3.60 -9.13
C ALA A 57 0.96 3.11 -8.00
N GLY A 58 0.66 1.94 -7.42
CA GLY A 58 1.56 1.24 -6.49
C GLY A 58 2.91 0.86 -7.13
N ILE A 59 2.89 0.30 -8.34
CA ILE A 59 4.12 -0.01 -9.10
C ILE A 59 4.94 1.27 -9.37
N VAL A 60 4.27 2.34 -9.82
CA VAL A 60 4.93 3.63 -10.06
C VAL A 60 5.57 4.17 -8.78
N ASN A 61 4.85 4.13 -7.65
CA ASN A 61 5.40 4.56 -6.36
C ASN A 61 6.63 3.73 -5.95
N ALA A 62 6.58 2.41 -6.12
CA ALA A 62 7.73 1.55 -5.84
C ALA A 62 8.94 1.92 -6.70
N VAL A 63 8.75 2.22 -7.99
CA VAL A 63 9.83 2.71 -8.87
C VAL A 63 10.46 4.00 -8.33
N PHE A 64 9.65 4.95 -7.85
CA PHE A 64 10.16 6.16 -7.19
C PHE A 64 10.99 5.85 -5.94
N ILE A 65 10.57 4.86 -5.13
CA ILE A 65 11.34 4.40 -3.97
C ILE A 65 12.70 3.82 -4.39
N PHE A 66 12.74 2.97 -5.42
CA PHE A 66 14.01 2.42 -5.94
C PHE A 66 14.94 3.50 -6.50
N ILE A 67 14.41 4.48 -7.23
CA ILE A 67 15.19 5.62 -7.72
C ILE A 67 15.73 6.45 -6.55
N THR A 68 14.90 6.69 -5.54
CA THR A 68 15.29 7.43 -4.34
C THR A 68 16.42 6.72 -3.61
N PHE A 69 16.32 5.40 -3.41
CA PHE A 69 17.37 4.57 -2.85
C PHE A 69 18.65 4.60 -3.72
N ALA A 70 18.53 4.45 -5.04
CA ALA A 70 19.69 4.52 -5.93
C ALA A 70 20.42 5.88 -5.81
N ALA A 71 19.71 6.96 -5.55
CA ALA A 71 20.28 8.28 -5.32
C ALA A 71 20.96 8.45 -3.95
N THR A 72 20.68 7.59 -2.96
CA THR A 72 21.40 7.60 -1.68
C THR A 72 22.81 7.01 -1.83
N LEU A 73 22.98 6.01 -2.70
CA LEU A 73 24.25 5.31 -2.93
C LEU A 73 25.44 6.24 -3.22
N PRO A 74 25.39 7.16 -4.21
CA PRO A 74 26.50 8.08 -4.45
C PRO A 74 26.70 9.04 -3.27
N GLY A 75 25.64 9.42 -2.54
CA GLY A 75 25.73 10.24 -1.34
C GLY A 75 26.39 9.53 -0.15
N LEU A 76 26.27 8.21 -0.06
CA LEU A 76 26.97 7.37 0.91
C LEU A 76 28.42 7.13 0.50
N ALA A 77 28.67 6.78 -0.77
CA ALA A 77 30.01 6.49 -1.28
C ALA A 77 30.95 7.71 -1.26
N THR A 78 30.44 8.88 -1.67
CA THR A 78 31.26 10.10 -1.78
C THR A 78 31.16 11.01 -0.56
N SER A 79 30.38 10.64 0.47
CA SER A 79 29.99 11.51 1.58
C SER A 79 29.37 12.86 1.16
N SER A 80 28.93 13.00 -0.10
CA SER A 80 28.35 14.23 -0.63
C SER A 80 27.00 14.55 0.00
N ARG A 81 26.88 15.76 0.54
CA ARG A 81 25.61 16.29 1.08
C ARG A 81 24.57 16.58 0.01
N ARG A 82 24.99 16.86 -1.23
CA ARG A 82 24.06 17.22 -2.33
C ARG A 82 23.16 16.04 -2.71
N TRP A 83 23.76 14.85 -2.85
CA TRP A 83 23.04 13.62 -3.16
C TRP A 83 22.06 13.22 -2.06
N ILE A 84 22.50 13.25 -0.79
CA ILE A 84 21.62 12.94 0.35
C ILE A 84 20.47 13.94 0.47
N LYS A 85 20.72 15.23 0.18
CA LYS A 85 19.65 16.25 0.16
C LYS A 85 18.64 16.00 -0.95
N ALA A 86 19.10 15.65 -2.16
CA ALA A 86 18.21 15.31 -3.26
C ALA A 86 17.37 14.06 -2.94
N ALA A 87 18.00 13.00 -2.41
CA ALA A 87 17.30 11.80 -1.97
C ALA A 87 16.26 12.11 -0.88
N GLY A 88 16.57 12.98 0.08
CA GLY A 88 15.61 13.43 1.10
C GLY A 88 14.36 14.11 0.52
N TYR A 89 14.51 14.95 -0.50
CA TYR A 89 13.33 15.55 -1.17
C TYR A 89 12.54 14.53 -1.99
N MET A 90 13.21 13.59 -2.65
CA MET A 90 12.53 12.50 -3.36
C MET A 90 11.78 11.58 -2.39
N ALA A 91 12.32 11.33 -1.19
CA ALA A 91 11.65 10.59 -0.14
C ALA A 91 10.36 11.29 0.33
N VAL A 92 10.35 12.62 0.42
CA VAL A 92 9.13 13.40 0.72
C VAL A 92 8.07 13.19 -0.38
N VAL A 93 8.47 13.16 -1.65
CA VAL A 93 7.56 12.87 -2.76
C VAL A 93 6.99 11.46 -2.64
N CYS A 94 7.83 10.47 -2.33
CA CYS A 94 7.40 9.08 -2.09
C CYS A 94 6.40 9.01 -0.93
N LEU A 95 6.69 9.68 0.20
CA LEU A 95 5.80 9.74 1.36
C LEU A 95 4.41 10.28 0.99
N ILE A 96 4.35 11.39 0.26
CA ILE A 96 3.08 11.99 -0.17
C ILE A 96 2.33 11.05 -1.10
N PHE A 97 3.03 10.40 -2.02
CA PHE A 97 2.44 9.43 -2.95
C PHE A 97 1.88 8.22 -2.18
N THR A 98 2.66 7.59 -1.31
CA THR A 98 2.22 6.46 -0.47
C THR A 98 1.01 6.85 0.37
N THR A 99 1.00 8.06 0.94
CA THR A 99 -0.13 8.59 1.70
C THR A 99 -1.38 8.72 0.83
N ALA A 100 -1.26 9.23 -0.40
CA ALA A 100 -2.38 9.33 -1.33
C ALA A 100 -2.96 7.95 -1.69
N LEU A 101 -2.12 6.93 -1.88
CA LEU A 101 -2.57 5.55 -2.11
C LEU A 101 -3.31 4.98 -0.90
N GLY A 102 -2.79 5.20 0.31
CA GLY A 102 -3.44 4.79 1.55
C GLY A 102 -4.81 5.45 1.73
N LEU A 103 -4.90 6.75 1.44
CA LEU A 103 -6.15 7.51 1.51
C LEU A 103 -7.17 7.06 0.46
N ASP A 104 -6.75 6.77 -0.77
CA ASP A 104 -7.66 6.26 -1.83
C ASP A 104 -8.31 4.93 -1.40
N ILE A 105 -7.51 4.00 -0.88
CA ILE A 105 -8.02 2.71 -0.38
C ILE A 105 -8.91 2.91 0.85
N TRP A 106 -8.51 3.78 1.78
CA TRP A 106 -9.31 4.10 2.96
C TRP A 106 -10.68 4.71 2.59
N ILE A 107 -10.75 5.62 1.62
CA ILE A 107 -12.02 6.18 1.17
C ILE A 107 -12.93 5.11 0.56
N LYS A 108 -12.36 4.14 -0.17
CA LYS A 108 -13.12 3.00 -0.72
C LYS A 108 -13.74 2.13 0.37
N THR A 109 -13.12 2.01 1.56
CA THR A 109 -13.73 1.24 2.66
C THR A 109 -15.03 1.89 3.16
N LEU A 110 -15.09 3.23 3.18
CA LEU A 110 -16.27 3.98 3.62
C LEU A 110 -17.47 3.82 2.67
N ARG A 111 -17.21 3.64 1.37
CA ARG A 111 -18.25 3.55 0.32
C ARG A 111 -18.42 2.16 -0.28
N LEU A 112 -17.74 1.17 0.30
CA LEU A 112 -17.66 -0.19 -0.19
C LEU A 112 -19.02 -0.78 -0.57
N ARG A 113 -20.01 -0.62 0.32
CA ARG A 113 -21.35 -1.17 0.13
C ARG A 113 -22.05 -0.64 -1.13
N ALA A 114 -21.90 0.65 -1.43
CA ALA A 114 -22.52 1.29 -2.57
C ALA A 114 -21.74 1.02 -3.87
N GLU A 115 -20.41 1.08 -3.81
CA GLU A 115 -19.55 0.90 -4.98
C GLU A 115 -19.47 -0.55 -5.46
N PHE A 116 -19.56 -1.52 -4.54
CA PHE A 116 -19.49 -2.94 -4.89
C PHE A 116 -20.80 -3.47 -5.51
N ALA A 117 -21.93 -2.78 -5.30
CA ALA A 117 -23.23 -3.18 -5.84
C ALA A 117 -23.29 -3.33 -7.37
N PRO A 118 -22.91 -2.30 -8.17
CA PRO A 118 -22.90 -2.41 -9.62
C PRO A 118 -21.94 -3.52 -10.09
N ARG A 119 -20.80 -3.70 -9.42
CA ARG A 119 -19.82 -4.73 -9.79
C ARG A 119 -20.30 -6.14 -9.51
N PHE A 120 -20.96 -6.35 -8.39
CA PHE A 120 -21.63 -7.61 -8.07
C PHE A 120 -22.68 -7.94 -9.12
N SER A 121 -23.49 -6.95 -9.53
CA SER A 121 -24.52 -7.15 -10.55
C SER A 121 -23.96 -7.49 -11.94
N ALA A 122 -22.77 -6.96 -12.27
CA ALA A 122 -22.08 -7.20 -13.53
C ALA A 122 -21.39 -8.59 -13.61
N GLN A 123 -21.25 -9.31 -12.50
CA GLN A 123 -20.64 -10.65 -12.51
C GLN A 123 -21.55 -11.70 -13.16
N THR A 124 -20.92 -12.78 -13.65
CA THR A 124 -21.64 -13.94 -14.17
C THR A 124 -22.38 -14.68 -13.05
N ASP A 125 -23.40 -15.43 -13.43
CA ASP A 125 -24.25 -16.15 -12.47
C ASP A 125 -23.47 -17.20 -11.67
N ALA A 126 -22.45 -17.82 -12.28
CA ALA A 126 -21.55 -18.74 -11.58
C ALA A 126 -20.79 -18.05 -10.43
N VAL A 127 -20.21 -16.87 -10.69
CA VAL A 127 -19.46 -16.10 -9.69
C VAL A 127 -20.39 -15.57 -8.59
N LYS A 128 -21.60 -15.14 -8.95
CA LYS A 128 -22.63 -14.74 -7.99
C LYS A 128 -23.04 -15.89 -7.08
N SER A 129 -23.28 -17.08 -7.64
CA SER A 129 -23.65 -18.26 -6.85
C SER A 129 -22.54 -18.68 -5.88
N LEU A 130 -21.27 -18.63 -6.30
CA LEU A 130 -20.15 -18.90 -5.39
C LEU A 130 -20.16 -17.95 -4.17
N MET A 131 -20.42 -16.66 -4.39
CA MET A 131 -20.53 -15.69 -3.29
C MET A 131 -21.77 -15.95 -2.41
N GLN A 132 -22.91 -16.29 -3.00
CA GLN A 132 -24.16 -16.56 -2.28
C GLN A 132 -24.04 -17.79 -1.37
N ILE A 133 -23.40 -18.86 -1.89
CA ILE A 133 -23.12 -20.08 -1.13
C ILE A 133 -22.14 -19.80 0.01
N GLU A 134 -21.04 -19.09 -0.24
CA GLU A 134 -20.02 -18.83 0.78
C GLU A 134 -20.53 -17.92 1.91
N PHE A 135 -21.24 -16.85 1.56
CA PHE A 135 -21.69 -15.84 2.53
C PHE A 135 -23.11 -16.07 3.06
N GLN A 136 -23.76 -17.16 2.62
CA GLN A 136 -25.12 -17.57 3.03
C GLN A 136 -26.11 -16.41 2.93
N CYS A 137 -26.26 -15.89 1.70
CA CYS A 137 -27.04 -14.68 1.42
C CYS A 137 -27.67 -14.75 0.02
N CYS A 138 -28.76 -13.99 -0.18
CA CYS A 138 -29.48 -13.94 -1.47
C CYS A 138 -29.59 -12.51 -1.98
N GLY A 139 -29.25 -12.29 -3.26
CA GLY A 139 -29.21 -10.94 -3.84
C GLY A 139 -28.13 -10.05 -3.19
N TYR A 140 -28.12 -8.74 -3.50
CA TYR A 140 -27.10 -7.83 -2.95
C TYR A 140 -27.67 -6.94 -1.83
N PHE A 141 -28.53 -5.97 -2.17
CA PHE A 141 -29.15 -5.11 -1.16
C PHE A 141 -30.32 -5.81 -0.48
N ASN A 142 -31.15 -6.47 -1.28
CA ASN A 142 -32.28 -7.27 -0.85
C ASN A 142 -32.35 -8.54 -1.70
N SER A 143 -33.16 -9.50 -1.27
CA SER A 143 -33.40 -10.78 -1.95
C SER A 143 -33.95 -10.68 -3.37
N SER A 144 -34.25 -9.48 -3.86
CA SER A 144 -34.83 -9.25 -5.19
C SER A 144 -34.08 -8.21 -6.02
N SER A 145 -33.03 -7.57 -5.50
CA SER A 145 -32.29 -6.51 -6.22
C SER A 145 -30.79 -6.51 -5.89
N PRO A 146 -29.91 -6.81 -6.86
CA PRO A 146 -30.17 -7.47 -8.15
C PRO A 146 -30.73 -8.89 -7.95
N ALA A 147 -31.32 -9.47 -9.00
CA ALA A 147 -31.91 -10.80 -8.96
C ALA A 147 -30.88 -11.82 -8.44
N PHE A 148 -31.30 -12.64 -7.48
CA PHE A 148 -30.47 -13.74 -6.96
C PHE A 148 -30.36 -14.84 -8.01
N VAL A 149 -29.27 -15.60 -7.95
CA VAL A 149 -29.09 -16.78 -8.79
C VAL A 149 -29.72 -17.95 -8.04
N THR A 150 -30.43 -18.82 -8.76
CA THR A 150 -31.02 -20.00 -8.13
C THR A 150 -29.92 -21.01 -7.84
N ASP A 151 -29.68 -21.26 -6.55
CA ASP A 151 -28.64 -22.15 -6.06
C ASP A 151 -29.09 -22.91 -4.80
N ALA A 152 -28.17 -23.63 -4.16
CA ALA A 152 -28.47 -24.43 -2.97
C ALA A 152 -28.93 -23.57 -1.76
N VAL A 153 -28.57 -22.29 -1.71
CA VAL A 153 -28.93 -21.37 -0.62
C VAL A 153 -30.24 -20.64 -0.94
N CYS A 154 -30.44 -20.28 -2.20
CA CYS A 154 -31.59 -19.53 -2.70
C CYS A 154 -32.36 -20.35 -3.76
N PRO A 155 -32.96 -21.52 -3.41
CA PRO A 155 -33.57 -22.42 -4.39
C PRO A 155 -34.87 -21.87 -4.98
N SER A 156 -35.55 -20.98 -4.27
CA SER A 156 -36.80 -20.36 -4.70
C SER A 156 -36.94 -18.93 -4.20
N LYS A 157 -37.82 -18.15 -4.83
CA LYS A 157 -38.14 -16.78 -4.39
C LYS A 157 -38.66 -16.74 -2.95
N ALA A 158 -39.40 -17.76 -2.52
CA ALA A 158 -39.91 -17.86 -1.16
C ALA A 158 -38.78 -18.09 -0.14
N ALA A 159 -37.83 -18.98 -0.45
CA ALA A 159 -36.65 -19.21 0.39
C ALA A 159 -35.72 -17.98 0.43
N ALA A 160 -35.53 -17.32 -0.71
CA ALA A 160 -34.71 -16.11 -0.79
C ALA A 160 -35.32 -14.93 0.00
N ALA A 161 -36.64 -14.80 0.06
CA ALA A 161 -37.32 -13.70 0.75
C ALA A 161 -37.05 -13.67 2.27
N VAL A 162 -36.71 -14.81 2.88
CA VAL A 162 -36.36 -14.92 4.30
C VAL A 162 -34.86 -14.73 4.56
N MET A 163 -34.05 -14.73 3.50
CA MET A 163 -32.61 -14.56 3.56
C MET A 163 -32.21 -13.08 3.48
N ARG A 164 -31.12 -12.72 4.15
CA ARG A 164 -30.51 -11.38 4.07
C ARG A 164 -29.77 -11.16 2.76
N GLY A 165 -29.66 -9.90 2.34
CA GLY A 165 -28.82 -9.48 1.21
C GLY A 165 -27.33 -9.69 1.46
N CYS A 166 -26.57 -9.99 0.40
CA CYS A 166 -25.12 -10.23 0.48
C CYS A 166 -24.29 -8.98 0.82
N ALA A 167 -24.87 -7.78 0.73
CA ALA A 167 -24.16 -6.53 1.01
C ALA A 167 -23.56 -6.48 2.42
N ALA A 168 -24.23 -7.01 3.44
CA ALA A 168 -23.71 -7.03 4.81
C ALA A 168 -22.52 -8.00 5.00
N PRO A 169 -22.66 -9.31 4.73
CA PRO A 169 -21.56 -10.25 4.94
C PRO A 169 -20.35 -9.99 4.06
N ILE A 170 -20.57 -9.62 2.79
CA ILE A 170 -19.46 -9.26 1.89
C ILE A 170 -18.74 -8.02 2.41
N SER A 171 -19.48 -6.98 2.84
CA SER A 171 -18.84 -5.77 3.40
C SER A 171 -18.04 -6.04 4.67
N ALA A 172 -18.49 -6.97 5.54
CA ALA A 172 -17.75 -7.32 6.74
C ALA A 172 -16.42 -8.01 6.40
N PHE A 173 -16.43 -8.97 5.46
CA PHE A 173 -15.21 -9.61 4.98
C PHE A 173 -14.25 -8.62 4.32
N ALA A 174 -14.78 -7.79 3.42
CA ALA A 174 -14.01 -6.82 2.67
C ALA A 174 -13.46 -5.70 3.55
N ASN A 175 -14.18 -5.23 4.58
CA ASN A 175 -13.66 -4.25 5.52
C ASN A 175 -12.44 -4.80 6.26
N VAL A 176 -12.51 -6.01 6.85
CA VAL A 176 -11.34 -6.62 7.51
C VAL A 176 -10.16 -6.75 6.55
N PHE A 177 -10.43 -7.12 5.30
CA PHE A 177 -9.40 -7.25 4.28
C PHE A 177 -8.75 -5.89 3.92
N LEU A 178 -9.56 -4.87 3.67
CA LEU A 178 -9.10 -3.53 3.31
C LEU A 178 -8.42 -2.82 4.49
N ASP A 179 -8.92 -3.04 5.71
CA ASP A 179 -8.37 -2.50 6.96
C ASP A 179 -6.93 -2.92 7.16
N ASN A 180 -6.61 -4.19 6.93
CA ASN A 180 -5.24 -4.69 7.00
C ASN A 180 -4.32 -4.03 5.96
N ILE A 181 -4.83 -3.79 4.75
CA ILE A 181 -4.04 -3.25 3.64
C ILE A 181 -3.76 -1.76 3.84
N PHE A 182 -4.77 -0.94 4.13
CA PHE A 182 -4.50 0.48 4.36
C PHE A 182 -3.67 0.68 5.63
N THR A 183 -3.84 -0.14 6.67
CA THR A 183 -3.01 -0.08 7.87
C THR A 183 -1.54 -0.36 7.55
N ALA A 184 -1.28 -1.37 6.71
CA ALA A 184 0.07 -1.65 6.22
C ALA A 184 0.65 -0.46 5.43
N LEU A 185 -0.14 0.18 4.55
CA LEU A 185 0.30 1.35 3.79
C LEU A 185 0.61 2.55 4.68
N PHE A 186 -0.21 2.87 5.68
CA PHE A 186 0.11 3.93 6.65
C PHE A 186 1.29 3.57 7.53
N GLY A 187 1.52 2.28 7.81
CA GLY A 187 2.75 1.80 8.44
C GLY A 187 3.99 2.11 7.62
N ILE A 188 3.93 1.92 6.30
CA ILE A 188 5.00 2.28 5.36
C ILE A 188 5.27 3.79 5.38
N VAL A 189 4.22 4.62 5.37
CA VAL A 189 4.35 6.08 5.52
C VAL A 189 5.11 6.45 6.80
N GLY A 190 4.89 5.72 7.89
CA GLY A 190 5.67 5.87 9.12
C GLY A 190 7.16 5.61 8.94
N PHE A 191 7.54 4.57 8.19
CA PHE A 191 8.94 4.31 7.85
C PHE A 191 9.54 5.37 6.93
N ASP A 192 8.77 5.89 5.97
CA ASP A 192 9.20 7.00 5.10
C ASP A 192 9.54 8.24 5.94
N ALA A 193 8.71 8.56 6.95
CA ALA A 193 8.96 9.67 7.86
C ALA A 193 10.24 9.47 8.69
N ILE A 194 10.48 8.24 9.19
CA ILE A 194 11.72 7.90 9.90
C ILE A 194 12.94 8.08 8.99
N PHE A 195 12.85 7.64 7.73
CA PHE A 195 13.92 7.80 6.76
C PHE A 195 14.22 9.28 6.44
N ILE A 196 13.19 10.11 6.29
CA ILE A 196 13.34 11.56 6.11
C ILE A 196 14.03 12.20 7.33
N MET A 197 13.64 11.81 8.54
CA MET A 197 14.26 12.30 9.77
C MET A 197 15.73 11.87 9.87
N ALA A 198 16.03 10.60 9.57
CA ALA A 198 17.40 10.10 9.54
C ALA A 198 18.25 10.85 8.49
N THR A 199 17.67 11.16 7.34
CA THR A 199 18.29 11.98 6.29
C THR A 199 18.64 13.39 6.81
N ALA A 200 17.71 14.05 7.50
CA ALA A 200 17.93 15.36 8.09
C ALA A 200 19.05 15.34 9.15
N CYS A 201 19.06 14.32 10.02
CA CYS A 201 20.10 14.11 11.02
C CYS A 201 21.48 13.92 10.37
N LEU A 202 21.59 13.08 9.33
CA LEU A 202 22.84 12.85 8.61
C LEU A 202 23.34 14.12 7.91
N LEU A 203 22.45 14.89 7.28
CA LEU A 203 22.80 16.15 6.64
C LEU A 203 23.32 17.19 7.63
N LYS A 204 22.76 17.22 8.85
CA LYS A 204 23.20 18.12 9.92
C LYS A 204 24.56 17.69 10.47
N ASP A 205 24.75 16.41 10.77
CA ASP A 205 26.04 15.85 11.24
C ASP A 205 27.17 16.15 10.24
N ARG A 206 26.94 15.92 8.95
CA ARG A 206 27.93 16.24 7.91
C ARG A 206 28.23 17.74 7.82
N LYS A 207 27.20 18.59 7.95
CA LYS A 207 27.39 20.06 7.95
C LYS A 207 28.22 20.53 9.14
N GLU A 208 28.01 19.95 10.32
CA GLU A 208 28.78 20.29 11.51
C GLU A 208 30.24 19.85 11.38
N ARG A 209 30.50 18.64 10.86
CA ARG A 209 31.86 18.16 10.56
C ARG A 209 32.61 19.05 9.58
N GLU A 210 31.97 19.45 8.47
CA GLU A 210 32.55 20.41 7.51
C GLU A 210 32.88 21.75 8.18
N ARG A 211 32.00 22.23 9.08
CA ARG A 211 32.25 23.46 9.84
C ARG A 211 33.45 23.34 10.77
N PHE A 212 33.62 22.22 11.46
CA PHE A 212 34.77 21.99 12.34
C PHE A 212 36.07 21.90 11.54
N GLN A 213 36.07 21.22 10.38
CA GLN A 213 37.22 21.21 9.47
C GLN A 213 37.64 22.62 9.07
N HIS A 214 36.68 23.47 8.66
CA HIS A 214 36.97 24.87 8.33
C HIS A 214 37.46 25.71 9.52
N ILE A 215 37.12 25.33 10.76
CA ILE A 215 37.65 26.00 11.96
C ILE A 215 39.09 25.54 12.23
N ASP A 216 39.36 24.24 12.12
CA ASP A 216 40.69 23.66 12.31
C ASP A 216 41.70 24.18 11.26
N ASP A 217 41.25 24.31 10.01
CA ASP A 217 42.01 24.92 8.92
C ASP A 217 42.40 26.37 9.23
N LYS A 218 41.46 27.15 9.80
CA LYS A 218 41.69 28.56 10.19
C LYS A 218 42.55 28.69 11.43
N ALA A 219 42.48 27.74 12.35
CA ALA A 219 43.27 27.72 13.59
C ALA A 219 44.73 27.27 13.39
N GLY A 220 45.14 26.96 12.16
CA GLY A 220 46.51 26.57 11.84
C GLY A 220 46.85 25.12 12.19
N PHE A 221 45.86 24.31 12.62
CA PHE A 221 46.03 22.87 12.82
C PHE A 221 45.98 22.08 11.51
N GLY A 222 45.66 22.72 10.37
CA GLY A 222 45.49 22.10 9.05
C GLY A 222 46.76 21.59 8.33
N ARG A 223 47.91 21.49 9.02
CA ARG A 223 49.13 20.87 8.47
C ARG A 223 49.87 20.08 9.54
N ILE A 224 49.42 18.85 9.79
CA ILE A 224 50.29 17.68 10.03
C ILE A 224 49.63 16.47 9.36
#